data_AF-G6A1V9-F1
#
_entry.id   AF-G6A1V9-F1
#
_cell.length_a   1.000
_cell.length_b   1.000
_cell.length_c   1.000
_cell.angle_alpha   90.00
_cell.angle_beta   90.00
_cell.angle_gamma   90.00
#
_symmetry.space_group_name_H-M   'P 1'
#
loop_
_entity.id
_entity.type
_entity.pdbx_description
1 polymer ?
#
loop_
_entity_poly.entity_id
_entity_poly.type
_entity_poly.pdbx_seq_one_letter_code
_entity_poly.pdbx_strand_id
1 'polypeptide(L)'
;MTNHNKLKLKAVAAEDIEVLSALLQDSLVAAPDIRFLEDESSLMMVLNRYCWERDSEESQTQPLRCMCGLKVTSVSEIKQRGLSGQANQFYNLLSVTYEQATKRLTFTFSEGCGIRLVVDRLAVLVQDVADPHPGFARPQHDDG
;
A
#
# COMPACT_ATOMS: atom_id res chain seq x y z
N MET A 1 5.35 -2.20 -27.78
CA MET A 1 4.62 -2.25 -26.49
C MET A 1 5.27 -3.36 -25.69
N THR A 2 6.14 -3.04 -24.74
CA THR A 2 6.75 -4.05 -23.87
C THR A 2 5.63 -4.64 -23.01
N ASN A 3 5.41 -5.95 -23.10
CA ASN A 3 4.48 -6.68 -22.23
C ASN A 3 4.99 -6.56 -20.79
N HIS A 4 4.54 -5.52 -20.09
CA HIS A 4 4.84 -5.33 -18.69
C HIS A 4 3.89 -6.21 -17.90
N ASN A 5 4.43 -7.24 -17.24
CA ASN A 5 3.61 -8.14 -16.43
C ASN A 5 3.13 -7.38 -15.20
N LYS A 6 1.91 -6.82 -15.27
CA LYS A 6 1.28 -6.07 -14.18
C LYS A 6 1.30 -6.92 -12.91
N LEU A 7 1.80 -6.35 -11.83
CA LEU A 7 1.89 -7.06 -10.57
C LEU A 7 0.48 -7.38 -10.06
N LYS A 8 0.28 -8.62 -9.62
CA LYS A 8 -0.96 -9.06 -8.98
C LYS A 8 -0.62 -10.02 -7.86
N LEU A 9 -0.91 -9.63 -6.63
CA LEU A 9 -0.60 -10.39 -5.42
C LEU A 9 -1.84 -10.57 -4.57
N LYS A 10 -1.83 -11.66 -3.80
CA LYS A 10 -2.82 -11.96 -2.78
C LYS A 10 -2.09 -12.43 -1.52
N ALA A 11 -2.26 -11.70 -0.42
CA ALA A 11 -1.76 -12.08 0.89
C ALA A 11 -2.89 -12.70 1.72
N VAL A 12 -2.69 -13.92 2.21
CA VAL A 12 -3.65 -14.69 3.02
C VAL A 12 -3.06 -15.21 4.33
N ALA A 13 -1.76 -15.08 4.51
CA ALA A 13 -1.02 -15.49 5.68
C ALA A 13 -0.14 -14.33 6.22
N ALA A 14 0.42 -14.47 7.41
CA ALA A 14 1.11 -13.38 8.09
C ALA A 14 2.43 -13.02 7.39
N GLU A 15 3.16 -14.04 6.91
CA GLU A 15 4.41 -13.90 6.16
C GLU A 15 4.20 -13.16 4.84
N ASP A 16 3.05 -13.35 4.20
CA ASP A 16 2.70 -12.64 2.96
C ASP A 16 2.65 -11.11 3.17
N ILE A 17 2.30 -10.67 4.39
CA ILE A 17 2.20 -9.24 4.72
C ILE A 17 3.58 -8.60 4.80
N GLU A 18 4.63 -9.34 5.16
CA GLU A 18 6.00 -8.83 5.15
C GLU A 18 6.44 -8.51 3.71
N VAL A 19 6.19 -9.44 2.77
CA VAL A 19 6.48 -9.25 1.35
C VAL A 19 5.65 -8.10 0.77
N LEU A 20 4.36 -8.06 1.09
CA LEU A 20 3.45 -7.00 0.65
C LEU A 20 3.85 -5.64 1.21
N SER A 21 4.29 -5.57 2.47
CA SER A 21 4.77 -4.34 3.09
C SER A 21 5.99 -3.80 2.37
N ALA A 22 6.98 -4.64 2.08
CA ALA A 22 8.17 -4.23 1.32
C ALA A 22 7.80 -3.73 -0.08
N LEU A 23 6.87 -4.42 -0.76
CA LEU A 23 6.43 -4.04 -2.11
C LEU A 23 5.65 -2.72 -2.16
N LEU A 24 4.90 -2.42 -1.11
CA LEU A 24 4.07 -1.21 -1.01
C LEU A 24 4.77 -0.07 -0.28
N GLN A 25 5.97 -0.28 0.25
CA GLN A 25 6.73 0.77 0.91
C GLN A 25 6.94 1.95 -0.06
N ASP A 26 6.75 3.16 0.45
CA ASP A 26 6.75 4.44 -0.27
C ASP A 26 5.66 4.63 -1.32
N SER A 27 4.57 3.86 -1.18
CA SER A 27 3.34 4.15 -1.90
C SER A 27 2.72 5.46 -1.42
N LEU A 28 2.36 6.30 -2.38
CA LEU A 28 1.62 7.53 -2.10
C LEU A 28 0.13 7.27 -2.26
N VAL A 29 -0.68 7.77 -1.32
CA VAL A 29 -2.14 7.73 -1.39
C VAL A 29 -2.72 9.07 -0.94
N ALA A 30 -3.77 9.54 -1.60
CA ALA A 30 -4.53 10.68 -1.12
C ALA A 30 -5.75 10.19 -0.32
N ALA A 31 -6.22 10.96 0.67
CA ALA A 31 -7.41 10.60 1.44
C ALA A 31 -8.66 10.31 0.57
N PRO A 32 -8.92 11.05 -0.54
CA PRO A 32 -10.00 10.72 -1.47
C PRO A 32 -9.87 9.36 -2.16
N ASP A 33 -8.71 8.71 -2.14
CA ASP A 33 -8.47 7.40 -2.76
C ASP A 33 -8.63 6.24 -1.78
N ILE A 34 -8.99 6.52 -0.52
CA ILE A 34 -9.22 5.53 0.53
C ILE A 34 -10.73 5.43 0.79
N ARG A 35 -11.30 4.25 0.62
CA ARG A 35 -12.75 4.02 0.84
C ARG A 35 -12.98 2.75 1.62
N PHE A 36 -13.83 2.85 2.63
CA PHE A 36 -14.43 1.68 3.25
C PHE A 36 -15.80 1.45 2.62
N LEU A 37 -16.01 0.25 2.08
CA LEU A 37 -17.28 -0.19 1.52
C LEU A 37 -17.97 -1.06 2.57
N GLU A 38 -18.91 -0.47 3.30
CA GLU A 38 -19.60 -1.12 4.42
C GLU A 38 -20.33 -2.40 3.96
N ASP A 39 -21.06 -2.33 2.86
CA ASP A 39 -21.82 -3.45 2.27
C ASP A 39 -20.92 -4.62 1.85
N GLU A 40 -19.65 -4.36 1.54
CA GLU A 40 -18.67 -5.37 1.17
C GLU A 40 -17.72 -5.74 2.32
N SER A 41 -17.86 -5.10 3.48
CA SER A 41 -16.93 -5.18 4.62
C SER A 41 -15.46 -5.13 4.16
N SER A 42 -15.17 -4.16 3.29
CA SER A 42 -13.90 -4.09 2.57
C SER A 42 -13.29 -2.69 2.57
N LEU A 43 -11.99 -2.59 2.84
CA LEU A 43 -11.21 -1.37 2.58
C LEU A 43 -10.65 -1.44 1.16
N MET A 44 -10.81 -0.35 0.40
CA MET A 44 -10.18 -0.15 -0.90
C MET A 44 -9.27 1.08 -0.85
N MET A 45 -8.09 0.97 -1.47
CA MET A 45 -7.16 2.07 -1.67
C MET A 45 -6.66 2.08 -3.11
N VAL A 46 -6.50 3.27 -3.68
CA VAL A 46 -5.69 3.46 -4.90
C VAL A 46 -4.38 4.11 -4.48
N LEU A 47 -3.28 3.43 -4.79
CA LEU A 47 -1.92 3.76 -4.34
C LEU A 47 -1.06 4.02 -5.58
N ASN A 48 -0.13 4.96 -5.48
CA ASN A 48 0.96 5.08 -6.45
C ASN A 48 2.23 4.49 -5.83
N ARG A 49 2.48 3.20 -6.03
CA ARG A 49 3.59 2.46 -5.40
C ARG A 49 4.92 2.78 -6.07
N TYR A 50 6.00 2.79 -5.29
CA TYR A 50 7.35 2.77 -5.84
C TYR A 50 7.68 1.35 -6.34
N CYS A 51 8.24 1.23 -7.54
CA CYS A 51 8.58 -0.07 -8.13
C CYS A 51 9.97 -0.54 -7.67
N TRP A 52 10.09 -0.91 -6.39
CA TRP A 52 11.34 -1.43 -5.80
C TRP A 52 11.93 -2.59 -6.58
N GLU A 53 11.09 -3.46 -7.14
CA GLU A 53 11.51 -4.62 -7.93
C GLU A 53 12.16 -4.25 -9.27
N ARG A 54 12.08 -2.98 -9.67
CA ARG A 54 12.67 -2.44 -10.89
C ARG A 54 13.79 -1.44 -10.61
N ASP A 55 14.07 -1.18 -9.33
CA ASP A 55 15.13 -0.29 -8.90
C ASP A 55 16.44 -1.08 -8.78
N SER A 56 17.49 -0.61 -9.44
CA SER A 56 18.82 -1.21 -9.42
C SER A 56 19.84 -0.11 -9.23
N GLU A 57 20.57 -0.16 -8.11
CA GLU A 57 21.61 0.82 -7.78
C GLU A 57 22.72 0.86 -8.82
N GLU A 58 23.00 -0.28 -9.46
CA GLU A 58 24.04 -0.42 -10.48
C GLU A 58 23.66 0.23 -11.82
N SER A 59 22.37 0.39 -12.11
CA SER A 59 21.89 0.70 -13.46
C SER A 59 21.55 2.17 -13.71
N GLN A 60 21.71 3.07 -12.73
CA GLN A 60 21.22 4.47 -12.79
C GLN A 60 19.81 4.58 -13.41
N THR A 61 18.96 3.58 -13.16
CA THR A 61 17.65 3.50 -13.77
C THR A 61 16.77 4.58 -13.20
N GLN A 62 16.01 5.26 -14.06
CA GLN A 62 15.03 6.23 -13.63
C GLN A 62 14.05 5.56 -12.64
N PRO A 63 13.81 6.16 -11.46
CA PRO A 63 12.84 5.62 -10.52
C PRO A 63 11.48 5.48 -11.19
N LEU A 64 10.80 4.37 -10.94
CA LEU A 64 9.48 4.10 -11.51
C LEU A 64 8.44 4.00 -10.41
N ARG A 65 7.25 4.50 -10.70
CA ARG A 65 6.07 4.33 -9.88
C ARG A 65 4.95 3.70 -10.69
N CYS A 66 4.03 3.02 -10.04
CA CYS A 66 2.90 2.39 -10.69
C CYS A 66 1.62 2.63 -9.89
N MET A 67 0.54 2.99 -10.59
CA MET A 67 -0.78 3.04 -9.98
C MET A 67 -1.24 1.61 -9.70
N CYS A 68 -1.56 1.31 -8.44
CA CYS A 68 -2.06 0.01 -8.02
C CYS A 68 -3.31 0.15 -7.13
N GLY A 69 -4.21 -0.82 -7.26
CA GLY A 69 -5.36 -0.96 -6.37
C GLY A 69 -5.03 -1.95 -5.26
N LEU A 70 -5.46 -1.63 -4.04
CA LEU A 70 -5.40 -2.52 -2.88
C LEU A 70 -6.82 -2.73 -2.34
N LYS A 71 -7.17 -3.98 -2.04
CA LYS A 71 -8.41 -4.35 -1.36
C LYS A 71 -8.12 -5.25 -0.15
N VAL A 72 -8.62 -4.89 1.02
CA VAL A 72 -8.68 -5.76 2.20
C VAL A 72 -10.13 -6.20 2.39
N THR A 73 -10.39 -7.49 2.49
CA THR A 73 -11.74 -8.04 2.72
C THR A 73 -11.94 -8.52 4.16
N SER A 74 -13.19 -8.80 4.53
CA SER A 74 -13.54 -9.35 5.84
C SER A 74 -13.15 -8.42 7.00
N VAL A 75 -13.30 -7.11 6.80
CA VAL A 75 -12.99 -6.07 7.78
C VAL A 75 -14.18 -5.90 8.72
N SER A 76 -13.99 -6.18 10.01
CA SER A 76 -15.02 -6.05 11.04
C SER A 76 -14.91 -4.72 11.82
N GLU A 77 -13.72 -4.12 11.88
CA GLU A 77 -13.53 -2.77 12.43
C GLU A 77 -12.51 -1.98 11.62
N ILE A 78 -12.71 -0.66 11.56
CA ILE A 78 -11.75 0.29 10.99
C ILE A 78 -11.54 1.47 11.94
N LYS A 79 -10.27 1.84 12.14
CA LYS A 79 -9.86 3.04 12.86
C LYS A 79 -8.82 3.79 12.03
N GLN A 80 -8.95 5.10 11.96
CA GLN A 80 -8.03 5.97 11.22
C GLN A 80 -7.46 7.04 12.14
N ARG A 81 -6.24 7.47 11.88
CA ARG A 81 -5.56 8.55 12.61
C ARG A 81 -4.81 9.44 11.62
N GLY A 82 -4.98 10.75 11.71
CA GLY A 82 -4.18 11.73 10.97
C GLY A 82 -4.49 11.88 9.48
N LEU A 83 -5.34 11.03 8.91
CA LEU A 83 -5.79 11.15 7.51
C LEU A 83 -6.87 12.22 7.40
N SER A 84 -6.45 13.45 7.08
CA SER A 84 -7.35 14.57 6.83
C SER A 84 -7.82 14.56 5.37
N GLY A 85 -9.10 14.80 5.12
CA GLY A 85 -9.69 14.76 3.77
C GLY A 85 -9.26 15.91 2.84
N GLN A 86 -8.13 16.59 3.09
CA GLN A 86 -7.66 17.67 2.24
C GLN A 86 -7.19 17.12 0.88
N ALA A 87 -7.72 17.69 -0.20
CA ALA A 87 -7.60 17.14 -1.56
C ALA A 87 -6.17 17.08 -2.12
N ASN A 88 -5.20 17.80 -1.52
CA ASN A 88 -3.84 17.93 -2.04
C ASN A 88 -2.76 17.32 -1.12
N GLN A 89 -3.15 16.54 -0.11
CA GLN A 89 -2.18 15.85 0.76
C GLN A 89 -2.00 14.40 0.31
N PHE A 90 -0.75 14.01 0.09
CA PHE A 90 -0.37 12.62 -0.10
C PHE A 90 0.23 12.06 1.19
N TYR A 91 -0.17 10.85 1.53
CA TYR A 91 0.35 10.08 2.66
C TYR A 91 1.31 9.02 2.13
N ASN A 92 2.53 9.01 2.65
CA ASN A 92 3.55 8.03 2.28
C ASN A 92 3.39 6.77 3.15
N LEU A 93 3.11 5.62 2.55
CA LEU A 93 2.99 4.35 3.24
C LEU A 93 4.38 3.84 3.65
N LEU A 94 4.62 3.72 4.95
CA LEU A 94 5.89 3.28 5.51
C LEU A 94 5.92 1.77 5.77
N SER A 95 4.80 1.20 6.23
CA SER A 95 4.71 -0.23 6.51
C SER A 95 3.28 -0.74 6.57
N VAL A 96 3.14 -2.04 6.35
CA VAL A 96 1.93 -2.83 6.61
C VAL A 96 2.30 -3.94 7.58
N THR A 97 1.58 -4.06 8.69
CA THR A 97 1.84 -5.10 9.70
C THR A 97 0.57 -5.86 10.06
N TYR A 98 0.71 -7.16 10.34
CA TYR A 98 -0.40 -8.00 10.77
C TYR A 98 -0.10 -8.70 12.10
N GLU A 99 -0.93 -8.44 13.11
CA GLU A 99 -0.85 -9.10 14.42
C GLU A 99 -1.89 -10.23 14.48
N GLN A 100 -1.44 -11.48 14.34
CA GLN A 100 -2.34 -12.65 14.22
C GLN A 100 -3.21 -12.88 15.46
N ALA A 101 -2.67 -12.66 16.67
CA ALA A 101 -3.39 -12.89 17.92
C ALA A 101 -4.63 -11.98 18.07
N THR A 102 -4.55 -10.75 17.55
CA THR A 102 -5.62 -9.75 17.62
C THR A 102 -6.33 -9.56 16.29
N LYS A 103 -5.86 -10.24 15.24
CA LYS A 103 -6.28 -10.10 13.84
C LYS A 103 -6.26 -8.65 13.34
N ARG A 104 -5.26 -7.88 13.76
CA ARG A 104 -5.12 -6.47 13.41
C ARG A 104 -4.19 -6.29 12.22
N LEU A 105 -4.69 -5.69 11.15
CA LEU A 105 -3.90 -5.22 10.01
C LEU A 105 -3.69 -3.70 10.14
N THR A 106 -2.46 -3.24 10.19
CA THR A 106 -2.13 -1.81 10.35
C THR A 106 -1.34 -1.30 9.17
N PHE A 107 -1.83 -0.22 8.56
CA PHE A 107 -1.11 0.60 7.58
C PHE A 107 -0.55 1.81 8.31
N THR A 108 0.77 1.96 8.31
CA THR A 108 1.46 3.09 8.93
C THR A 108 1.92 4.04 7.85
N PHE A 109 1.51 5.30 7.95
CA PHE A 109 1.93 6.35 7.02
C PHE A 109 2.91 7.31 7.71
N SER A 110 3.59 8.12 6.91
CA SER A 110 4.40 9.25 7.38
C SER A 110 3.59 10.20 8.26
N GLU A 111 4.30 11.05 9.02
CA GLU A 111 3.69 12.07 9.88
C GLU A 111 2.77 11.51 10.98
N GLY A 112 2.97 10.23 11.35
CA GLY A 112 2.18 9.56 12.39
C GLY A 112 0.77 9.18 11.97
N CYS A 113 0.44 9.27 10.67
CA CYS A 113 -0.86 8.88 10.14
C CYS A 113 -0.98 7.34 10.06
N GLY A 114 -2.21 6.82 10.08
CA GLY A 114 -2.42 5.37 10.08
C GLY A 114 -3.86 4.91 9.90
N ILE A 115 -4.01 3.70 9.37
CA ILE A 115 -5.26 2.95 9.33
C ILE A 115 -5.04 1.62 10.05
N ARG A 116 -5.93 1.27 10.97
CA ARG A 116 -5.96 -0.03 11.61
C ARG A 116 -7.28 -0.71 11.31
N LEU A 117 -7.20 -1.94 10.84
CA LEU A 117 -8.32 -2.81 10.58
C LEU A 117 -8.31 -3.98 11.56
N VAL A 118 -9.48 -4.43 11.97
CA VAL A 118 -9.67 -5.80 12.48
C VAL A 118 -10.26 -6.61 11.34
N VAL A 119 -9.66 -7.77 11.03
CA VAL A 119 -10.12 -8.64 9.94
C VAL A 119 -10.48 -10.01 10.46
N ASP A 120 -11.65 -10.53 10.09
CA ASP A 120 -12.08 -11.87 10.52
C ASP A 120 -11.22 -12.95 9.85
N ARG A 121 -10.83 -12.67 8.61
CA ARG A 121 -9.94 -13.46 7.75
C ARG A 121 -8.98 -12.52 7.02
N LEU A 122 -7.68 -12.82 7.09
CA LEU A 122 -6.68 -12.08 6.32
C LEU A 122 -6.83 -12.40 4.82
N ALA A 123 -7.11 -11.36 4.04
CA ALA A 123 -7.12 -11.41 2.59
C ALA A 123 -6.90 -9.99 2.05
N VAL A 124 -5.68 -9.75 1.55
CA VAL A 124 -5.29 -8.50 0.89
C VAL A 124 -4.99 -8.80 -0.57
N LEU A 125 -5.65 -8.07 -1.48
CA LEU A 125 -5.41 -8.12 -2.91
C LEU A 125 -4.69 -6.84 -3.33
N VAL A 126 -3.62 -6.97 -4.10
CA VAL A 126 -2.89 -5.84 -4.69
C VAL A 126 -2.76 -6.09 -6.18
N GLN A 127 -3.07 -5.09 -7.00
CA GLN A 127 -2.94 -5.20 -8.45
C GLN A 127 -2.54 -3.88 -9.08
N ASP A 128 -1.53 -3.90 -9.94
CA ASP A 128 -1.19 -2.77 -10.81
C ASP A 128 -2.34 -2.52 -11.82
N VAL A 129 -2.81 -1.28 -11.88
CA VAL A 129 -3.93 -0.88 -12.75
C VAL A 129 -3.45 -0.13 -13.99
N ALA A 130 -2.30 0.53 -13.92
CA ALA A 130 -1.67 1.24 -15.03
C ALA A 130 -0.31 0.65 -15.40
N ASP A 131 0.30 1.16 -16.46
CA ASP A 131 1.71 0.89 -16.75
C ASP A 131 2.61 1.76 -15.85
N PRO A 132 3.80 1.28 -15.43
CA PRO A 132 4.72 2.07 -14.63
C PRO A 132 5.14 3.36 -15.36
N HIS A 133 5.24 4.44 -14.62
CA HIS A 133 5.64 5.76 -15.10
C HIS A 133 6.86 6.28 -14.33
N PRO A 134 7.61 7.25 -14.89
CA PRO A 134 8.69 7.92 -14.18
C PRO A 134 8.26 8.54 -12.85
N GLY A 135 9.00 8.24 -11.79
CA GLY A 135 8.98 8.96 -10.52
C GLY A 135 10.00 10.10 -10.52
N PHE A 136 9.89 11.00 -9.54
CA PHE A 136 10.81 12.14 -9.41
C PHE A 136 12.16 11.75 -8.79
N ALA A 137 12.12 11.00 -7.68
CA ALA A 137 13.31 10.60 -6.93
C ALA A 137 13.09 9.24 -6.26
N ARG A 138 14.19 8.55 -5.99
CA ARG A 138 14.22 7.38 -5.10
C ARG A 138 13.90 7.83 -3.67
N PRO A 139 13.01 7.15 -2.94
CA PRO A 139 12.78 7.41 -1.52
C PRO A 139 14.10 7.31 -0.74
N GLN A 140 14.31 8.21 0.22
CA GLN A 140 15.43 8.14 1.16
C GLN A 140 14.87 7.79 2.54
N HIS A 141 15.42 6.75 3.15
CA HIS A 141 15.12 6.38 4.52
C HIS A 141 16.41 6.56 5.33
N ASP A 142 16.33 7.30 6.44
CA ASP A 142 17.40 7.23 7.43
C ASP A 142 17.27 5.90 8.16
N ASP A 143 18.27 5.03 8.02
CA ASP A 143 18.43 3.84 8.86
C ASP A 143 18.75 4.32 10.28
N GLY A 144 17.70 4.57 11.07
CA GLY A 144 17.80 5.00 12.47
C GLY A 144 18.41 3.94 13.39
#